data_AF-A0A379VKD6-F1
#
_entry.id   AF-A0A379VKD6-F1
#
_cell.length_a   1.000
_cell.length_b   1.000
_cell.length_c   1.000
_cell.angle_alpha   90.00
_cell.angle_beta   90.00
_cell.angle_gamma   90.00
#
_symmetry.space_group_name_H-M   'P 1'
#
loop_
_entity.id
_entity.type
_entity.pdbx_description
1 polymer ?
#
loop_
_entity_poly.entity_id
_entity_poly.type
_entity_poly.pdbx_seq_one_letter_code
_entity_poly.pdbx_strand_id
1 'polypeptide(L)'
;MNKNKYSTPLLMLATILAGMLSPMQSAVNGQLGHWLQDGNACAVISFASGLVVMFFIIIARKETRQQFAAIPTLIKKRKIPLWNWFAGLCGAMVVFSEGASASALGVATFQTALISALLLSGLLCDRFGIGVEEKKYFTPWRITGALFAVIATIFVVSPQWHSTSFILLAILPFLAGLLAGWQPAGNAKVAEATGSMLVSITWNFIVGFCVLGAALAIRIALGHVTIQLPDTWWMYLGGPLGLLSIGLMAILVRGLGLLMLGVASTAGQLLGSVLIDELIPSLGNTVYLVTIIGTLFALVGAIVTTIPEYRASKMAQRMEVSE
;
A
#
# COMPACT_ATOMS: atom_id res chain seq x y z
N MET A 1 27.41 1.27 -19.10
CA MET A 1 26.23 1.38 -19.99
C MET A 1 25.62 2.77 -19.83
N ASN A 2 25.67 3.60 -20.87
CA ASN A 2 25.02 4.93 -20.89
C ASN A 2 23.52 4.78 -20.60
N LYS A 3 23.07 5.10 -19.39
CA LYS A 3 21.64 5.30 -19.10
C LYS A 3 21.21 6.53 -19.92
N ASN A 4 20.46 6.30 -20.98
CA ASN A 4 19.98 7.33 -21.89
C ASN A 4 19.30 8.45 -21.08
N LYS A 5 19.72 9.70 -21.25
CA LYS A 5 19.23 10.88 -20.49
C LYS A 5 17.70 11.05 -20.56
N TYR A 6 17.06 10.43 -21.56
CA TYR A 6 15.62 10.40 -21.80
C TYR A 6 14.85 9.27 -21.08
N SER A 7 15.53 8.23 -20.54
CA SER A 7 14.85 7.12 -19.88
C SER A 7 14.31 7.49 -18.49
N THR A 8 14.99 8.36 -17.75
CA THR A 8 14.61 8.68 -16.37
C THR A 8 13.28 9.45 -16.29
N PRO A 9 13.04 10.53 -17.07
CA PRO A 9 11.75 11.22 -17.03
C PRO A 9 10.58 10.32 -17.45
N LEU A 10 10.78 9.46 -18.45
CA LEU A 10 9.76 8.50 -18.89
C LEU A 10 9.44 7.47 -17.80
N LEU A 11 10.47 6.95 -17.13
CA LEU A 11 10.29 6.02 -16.01
C LEU A 11 9.60 6.69 -14.82
N MET A 12 9.91 7.96 -14.53
CA MET A 12 9.22 8.74 -13.49
C MET A 12 7.74 8.91 -13.83
N LEU A 13 7.42 9.31 -15.07
CA LEU A 13 6.04 9.42 -15.53
C LEU A 13 5.30 8.07 -15.42
N ALA A 14 5.93 6.99 -15.88
CA ALA A 14 5.37 5.65 -15.76
C ALA A 14 5.12 5.26 -14.29
N THR A 15 5.99 5.67 -13.37
CA THR A 15 5.84 5.40 -11.93
C THR A 15 4.73 6.23 -11.30
N ILE A 16 4.56 7.49 -11.72
CA ILE A 16 3.44 8.33 -11.29
C ILE A 16 2.12 7.68 -11.76
N LEU A 17 2.02 7.30 -13.03
CA LEU A 17 0.84 6.64 -13.58
C LEU A 17 0.56 5.29 -12.89
N ALA A 18 1.58 4.47 -12.66
CA ALA A 18 1.43 3.23 -11.91
C ALA A 18 1.03 3.50 -10.44
N GLY A 19 1.48 4.62 -9.86
CA GLY A 19 1.10 5.05 -8.51
C GLY A 19 -0.38 5.36 -8.38
N MET A 20 -1.03 5.85 -9.46
CA MET A 20 -2.46 6.13 -9.49
C MET A 20 -3.34 4.86 -9.40
N LEU A 21 -2.77 3.66 -9.55
CA LEU A 21 -3.53 2.41 -9.39
C LEU A 21 -3.95 2.15 -7.94
N SER A 22 -3.17 2.61 -6.95
CA SER A 22 -3.51 2.47 -5.53
C SER A 22 -4.76 3.28 -5.13
N PRO A 23 -4.89 4.59 -5.42
CA PRO A 23 -6.12 5.31 -5.16
C PRO A 23 -7.29 4.78 -6.00
N MET A 24 -7.04 4.28 -7.22
CA MET A 24 -8.09 3.60 -8.01
C MET A 24 -8.60 2.33 -7.34
N GLN A 25 -7.70 1.49 -6.80
CA GLN A 25 -8.08 0.33 -5.98
C GLN A 25 -8.92 0.78 -4.77
N SER A 26 -8.46 1.79 -4.04
CA SER A 26 -9.17 2.31 -2.87
C SER A 26 -10.58 2.81 -3.22
N ALA A 27 -10.75 3.47 -4.37
CA ALA A 27 -12.05 3.91 -4.86
C ALA A 27 -12.97 2.72 -5.21
N VAL A 28 -12.44 1.73 -5.93
CA VAL A 28 -13.18 0.51 -6.31
C VAL A 28 -13.61 -0.28 -5.07
N ASN A 29 -12.69 -0.53 -4.14
CA ASN A 29 -12.98 -1.21 -2.88
C ASN A 29 -13.94 -0.38 -2.02
N GLY A 30 -13.78 0.95 -1.98
CA GLY A 30 -14.70 1.85 -1.28
C GLY A 30 -16.13 1.74 -1.80
N GLN A 31 -16.32 1.67 -3.12
CA GLN A 31 -17.64 1.47 -3.71
C GLN A 31 -18.19 0.07 -3.45
N LEU A 32 -17.38 -0.98 -3.58
CA LEU A 32 -17.82 -2.34 -3.28
C LEU A 32 -18.23 -2.46 -1.80
N GLY A 33 -17.46 -1.90 -0.88
CA GLY A 33 -17.79 -1.85 0.54
C GLY A 33 -19.04 -1.04 0.84
N HIS A 34 -19.27 0.07 0.12
CA HIS A 34 -20.51 0.83 0.19
C HIS A 34 -21.71 0.01 -0.32
N TRP A 35 -21.60 -0.68 -1.44
CA TRP A 35 -22.67 -1.53 -1.96
C TRP A 35 -23.02 -2.67 -1.00
N LEU A 36 -21.99 -3.35 -0.48
CA LEU A 36 -22.15 -4.47 0.45
C LEU A 36 -22.55 -4.03 1.87
N GLN A 37 -22.41 -2.74 2.19
CA GLN A 37 -22.51 -2.19 3.54
C GLN A 37 -21.59 -2.93 4.55
N ASP A 38 -20.48 -3.49 4.07
CA ASP A 38 -19.57 -4.31 4.88
C ASP A 38 -18.13 -4.31 4.32
N GLY A 39 -17.20 -3.71 5.08
CA GLY A 39 -15.78 -3.64 4.71
C GLY A 39 -15.06 -4.99 4.75
N ASN A 40 -15.50 -5.94 5.59
CA ASN A 40 -14.91 -7.29 5.64
C ASN A 40 -15.30 -8.09 4.39
N ALA A 41 -16.58 -8.08 4.01
CA ALA A 41 -17.06 -8.72 2.78
C ALA A 41 -16.36 -8.15 1.54
N CYS A 42 -16.23 -6.82 1.46
CA CYS A 42 -15.45 -6.16 0.42
C CYS A 42 -14.01 -6.67 0.36
N ALA A 43 -13.31 -6.69 1.49
CA ALA A 43 -11.92 -7.15 1.53
C ALA A 43 -11.79 -8.62 1.11
N VAL A 44 -12.68 -9.51 1.57
CA VAL A 44 -12.70 -10.92 1.13
C VAL A 44 -12.82 -11.04 -0.38
N ILE A 45 -13.72 -10.29 -1.02
CA ILE A 45 -13.92 -10.31 -2.48
C ILE A 45 -12.69 -9.73 -3.20
N SER A 46 -12.11 -8.66 -2.68
CA SER A 46 -10.90 -8.04 -3.24
C SER A 46 -9.70 -9.01 -3.17
N PHE A 47 -9.49 -9.68 -2.03
CA PHE A 47 -8.46 -10.71 -1.91
C PHE A 47 -8.75 -11.93 -2.80
N ALA A 48 -10.00 -12.38 -2.90
CA ALA A 48 -10.40 -13.50 -3.75
C ALA A 48 -10.11 -13.23 -5.23
N SER A 49 -10.50 -12.06 -5.74
CA SER A 49 -10.24 -11.65 -7.13
C SER A 49 -8.74 -11.56 -7.43
N GLY A 50 -7.94 -11.05 -6.49
CA GLY A 50 -6.48 -11.08 -6.60
C GLY A 50 -5.90 -12.50 -6.60
N LEU A 51 -6.41 -13.39 -5.76
CA LEU A 51 -6.00 -14.80 -5.73
C LEU A 51 -6.31 -15.53 -7.03
N VAL A 52 -7.42 -15.22 -7.70
CA VAL A 52 -7.73 -15.75 -9.03
C VAL A 52 -6.64 -15.36 -10.04
N VAL A 53 -6.21 -14.09 -10.04
CA VAL A 53 -5.11 -13.63 -10.91
C VAL A 53 -3.80 -14.33 -10.56
N MET A 54 -3.45 -14.40 -9.27
CA MET A 54 -2.22 -15.06 -8.81
C MET A 54 -2.21 -16.56 -9.10
N PHE A 55 -3.36 -17.22 -9.05
CA PHE A 55 -3.51 -18.62 -9.43
C PHE A 55 -3.02 -18.84 -10.86
N PHE A 56 -3.53 -18.07 -11.83
CA PHE A 56 -3.10 -18.19 -13.23
C PHE A 56 -1.60 -17.88 -13.41
N ILE A 57 -1.07 -16.89 -12.70
CA ILE A 57 0.36 -16.56 -12.73
C ILE A 57 1.23 -17.70 -12.19
N ILE A 58 0.83 -18.33 -11.08
CA ILE A 58 1.58 -19.44 -10.48
C ILE A 58 1.53 -20.66 -11.38
N ILE A 59 0.36 -21.06 -11.89
CA ILE A 59 0.26 -22.31 -12.64
C ILE A 59 1.05 -22.28 -13.96
N ALA A 60 1.25 -21.08 -14.52
CA ALA A 60 1.93 -20.86 -15.79
C ALA A 60 3.44 -21.18 -15.75
N ARG A 61 4.09 -21.16 -14.57
CA ARG A 61 5.55 -21.33 -14.44
C ARG A 61 5.89 -22.48 -13.49
N LYS A 62 6.54 -23.53 -14.01
CA LYS A 62 6.95 -24.71 -13.22
C LYS A 62 7.78 -24.33 -11.99
N GLU A 63 8.73 -23.41 -12.16
CA GLU A 63 9.59 -22.92 -11.07
C GLU A 63 8.78 -22.27 -9.95
N THR A 64 7.86 -21.37 -10.29
CA THR A 64 7.00 -20.68 -9.30
C THR A 64 6.09 -21.66 -8.55
N ARG A 65 5.56 -22.69 -9.24
CA ARG A 65 4.81 -23.77 -8.57
C ARG A 65 5.65 -24.52 -7.55
N GLN A 66 6.89 -24.85 -7.88
CA GLN A 66 7.81 -25.55 -6.99
C GLN A 66 8.19 -24.69 -5.77
N GLN A 67 8.50 -23.42 -5.99
CA GLN A 67 8.78 -22.44 -4.93
C GLN A 67 7.59 -22.28 -3.98
N PHE A 68 6.37 -22.21 -4.53
CA PHE A 68 5.15 -22.14 -3.72
C PHE A 68 4.92 -23.42 -2.92
N ALA A 69 5.05 -24.59 -3.54
CA ALA A 69 4.87 -25.89 -2.88
C ALA A 69 5.90 -26.14 -1.74
N ALA A 70 7.02 -25.41 -1.73
CA ALA A 70 8.02 -25.50 -0.67
C ALA A 70 7.58 -24.83 0.64
N ILE A 71 6.60 -23.90 0.63
CA ILE A 71 6.21 -23.09 1.79
C ILE A 71 5.94 -23.91 3.06
N PRO A 72 5.11 -24.98 3.06
CA PRO A 72 4.86 -25.76 4.27
C PRO A 72 6.13 -26.33 4.90
N THR A 73 7.08 -26.76 4.06
CA THR A 73 8.39 -27.24 4.52
C THR A 73 9.23 -26.12 5.13
N LEU A 74 9.21 -24.92 4.54
CA LEU A 74 9.94 -23.75 5.04
C LEU A 74 9.40 -23.27 6.39
N ILE A 75 8.08 -23.28 6.58
CA ILE A 75 7.42 -22.98 7.85
C ILE A 75 7.78 -24.04 8.90
N LYS A 76 7.65 -25.32 8.57
CA LYS A 76 7.98 -26.44 9.48
C LYS A 76 9.44 -26.39 9.94
N LYS A 77 10.36 -26.05 9.04
CA LYS A 77 11.80 -25.91 9.33
C LYS A 77 12.16 -24.58 10.00
N ARG A 78 11.19 -23.67 10.22
CA ARG A 78 11.40 -22.33 10.78
C ARG A 78 12.54 -21.56 10.09
N LYS A 79 12.63 -21.64 8.76
CA LYS A 79 13.69 -20.98 7.97
C LYS A 79 13.72 -19.46 8.21
N ILE A 80 12.56 -18.88 8.47
CA ILE A 80 12.40 -17.50 8.92
C ILE A 80 11.45 -17.46 10.13
N PRO A 81 11.51 -16.39 10.94
CA PRO A 81 10.58 -16.22 12.04
C PRO A 81 9.10 -16.26 11.64
N LEU A 82 8.26 -16.85 12.48
CA LEU A 82 6.87 -17.16 12.12
C LEU A 82 6.03 -15.93 11.77
N TRP A 83 6.26 -14.81 12.45
CA TRP A 83 5.51 -13.56 12.22
C TRP A 83 5.66 -13.02 10.79
N ASN A 84 6.78 -13.30 10.10
CA ASN A 84 6.98 -12.85 8.72
C ASN A 84 5.99 -13.53 7.76
N TRP A 85 5.54 -14.76 8.06
CA TRP A 85 4.51 -15.44 7.27
C TRP A 85 3.14 -14.80 7.42
N PHE A 86 2.93 -13.94 8.41
CA PHE A 86 1.67 -13.22 8.65
C PHE A 86 1.69 -11.77 8.13
N ALA A 87 2.68 -11.41 7.29
CA ALA A 87 2.77 -10.07 6.71
C ALA A 87 1.53 -9.67 5.88
N GLY A 88 0.81 -10.65 5.34
CA GLY A 88 -0.45 -10.45 4.64
C GLY A 88 -1.56 -9.80 5.48
N LEU A 89 -1.51 -9.91 6.82
CA LEU A 89 -2.48 -9.26 7.70
C LEU A 89 -2.43 -7.73 7.62
N CYS A 90 -1.26 -7.15 7.35
CA CYS A 90 -1.15 -5.71 7.16
C CYS A 90 -1.89 -5.24 5.91
N GLY A 91 -1.70 -5.94 4.79
CA GLY A 91 -2.46 -5.69 3.56
C GLY A 91 -3.95 -5.94 3.75
N ALA A 92 -4.33 -6.96 4.54
CA ALA A 92 -5.71 -7.24 4.88
C ALA A 92 -6.37 -6.07 5.61
N MET A 93 -5.67 -5.45 6.56
CA MET A 93 -6.15 -4.25 7.26
C MET A 93 -6.27 -3.03 6.35
N VAL A 94 -5.36 -2.85 5.39
CA VAL A 94 -5.44 -1.77 4.39
C VAL A 94 -6.71 -1.93 3.54
N VAL A 95 -6.90 -3.09 2.92
CA VAL A 95 -8.05 -3.34 2.04
C VAL A 95 -9.37 -3.36 2.81
N PHE A 96 -9.39 -3.89 4.04
CA PHE A 96 -10.53 -3.77 4.94
C PHE A 96 -10.88 -2.30 5.21
N SER A 97 -9.87 -1.49 5.51
CA SER A 97 -10.05 -0.06 5.71
C SER A 97 -10.59 0.64 4.46
N GLU A 98 -10.11 0.28 3.27
CA GLU A 98 -10.61 0.80 1.98
C GLU A 98 -12.12 0.54 1.86
N GLY A 99 -12.55 -0.71 2.01
CA GLY A 99 -13.96 -1.08 1.93
C GLY A 99 -14.83 -0.47 3.04
N ALA A 100 -14.27 -0.29 4.24
CA ALA A 100 -15.01 0.23 5.39
C ALA A 100 -15.16 1.75 5.39
N SER A 101 -14.24 2.49 4.77
CA SER A 101 -14.13 3.94 5.00
C SER A 101 -13.90 4.80 3.76
N ALA A 102 -13.37 4.28 2.65
CA ALA A 102 -12.93 5.13 1.54
C ALA A 102 -14.07 5.92 0.88
N SER A 103 -15.24 5.31 0.69
CA SER A 103 -16.42 5.98 0.11
C SER A 103 -16.98 7.08 1.02
N ALA A 104 -16.87 6.93 2.34
CA ALA A 104 -17.32 7.94 3.30
C ALA A 104 -16.29 9.07 3.48
N LEU A 105 -15.00 8.74 3.48
CA LEU A 105 -13.91 9.70 3.69
C LEU A 105 -13.56 10.53 2.44
N GLY A 106 -13.79 9.97 1.25
CA GLY A 106 -13.13 10.42 0.02
C GLY A 106 -11.74 9.79 -0.13
N VAL A 107 -11.33 9.56 -1.37
CA VAL A 107 -10.10 8.85 -1.71
C VAL A 107 -8.87 9.67 -1.30
N ALA A 108 -8.91 11.00 -1.43
CA ALA A 108 -7.83 11.90 -1.04
C ALA A 108 -7.58 11.88 0.47
N THR A 109 -8.64 11.95 1.29
CA THR A 109 -8.56 11.86 2.75
C THR A 109 -8.01 10.49 3.16
N PHE A 110 -8.55 9.41 2.60
CA PHE A 110 -8.13 8.05 2.87
C PHE A 110 -6.64 7.85 2.59
N GLN A 111 -6.19 8.19 1.37
CA GLN A 111 -4.81 7.98 0.94
C GLN A 111 -3.84 8.86 1.70
N THR A 112 -4.20 10.10 2.00
CA THR A 112 -3.35 11.00 2.77
C THR A 112 -3.15 10.48 4.19
N ALA A 113 -4.21 10.01 4.86
CA ALA A 113 -4.10 9.41 6.20
C ALA A 113 -3.26 8.12 6.17
N LEU A 114 -3.49 7.25 5.19
CA LEU A 114 -2.76 5.99 5.00
C LEU A 114 -1.26 6.23 4.78
N ILE A 115 -0.91 7.08 3.80
CA ILE A 115 0.49 7.38 3.44
C ILE A 115 1.21 8.08 4.59
N SER A 116 0.53 9.00 5.28
CA SER A 116 1.11 9.68 6.44
C SER A 116 1.50 8.69 7.53
N ALA A 117 0.62 7.73 7.84
CA ALA A 117 0.92 6.67 8.78
C ALA A 117 2.01 5.71 8.29
N LEU A 118 2.05 5.41 6.99
CA LEU A 118 3.09 4.58 6.38
C LEU A 118 4.48 5.22 6.54
N LEU A 119 4.58 6.54 6.37
CA LEU A 119 5.83 7.29 6.59
C LEU A 119 6.27 7.23 8.06
N LEU A 120 5.34 7.40 9.00
CA LEU A 120 5.62 7.28 10.43
C LEU A 120 6.11 5.88 10.79
N SER A 121 5.41 4.85 10.30
CA SER A 121 5.78 3.46 10.55
C SER A 121 7.12 3.09 9.92
N GLY A 122 7.40 3.54 8.70
CA GLY A 122 8.69 3.36 8.04
C GLY A 122 9.84 3.98 8.85
N LEU A 123 9.63 5.18 9.39
CA LEU A 123 10.61 5.84 10.26
C LEU A 123 10.89 5.05 11.55
N LEU A 124 9.85 4.49 12.17
CA LEU A 124 9.98 3.62 13.33
C LEU A 124 10.71 2.32 12.98
N CYS A 125 10.35 1.68 11.87
CA CYS A 125 10.98 0.45 11.40
C CYS A 125 12.48 0.66 11.17
N ASP A 126 12.84 1.74 10.48
CA ASP A 126 14.22 2.15 10.25
C ASP A 126 15.00 2.34 11.56
N ARG A 127 14.38 2.94 12.58
CA ARG A 127 15.01 3.16 13.89
C ARG A 127 15.22 1.85 14.64
N PHE A 128 14.25 0.95 14.59
CA PHE A 128 14.31 -0.33 15.29
C PHE A 128 15.12 -1.39 14.54
N GLY A 129 15.54 -1.12 13.30
CA GLY A 129 16.29 -2.08 12.47
C GLY A 129 15.41 -3.16 11.86
N ILE A 130 14.13 -2.84 11.66
CA ILE A 130 13.15 -3.74 11.08
C ILE A 130 13.26 -3.63 9.55
N GLY A 131 13.68 -4.71 8.89
CA GLY A 131 13.73 -4.78 7.43
C GLY A 131 14.89 -4.00 6.79
N VAL A 132 15.81 -3.47 7.59
CA VAL A 132 17.02 -2.77 7.13
C VAL A 132 18.26 -3.46 7.68
N GLU A 133 19.34 -3.45 6.91
CA GLU A 133 20.64 -4.03 7.32
C GLU A 133 21.27 -3.21 8.44
N GLU A 134 21.20 -1.88 8.34
CA GLU A 134 21.71 -0.95 9.33
C GLU A 134 20.60 -0.07 9.90
N LYS A 135 20.60 0.08 11.23
CA LYS A 135 19.66 0.95 11.94
C LYS A 135 19.90 2.40 11.54
N LYS A 136 18.85 3.10 11.15
CA LYS A 136 18.93 4.52 10.80
C LYS A 136 18.50 5.39 11.97
N TYR A 137 19.13 6.55 12.12
CA TYR A 137 18.83 7.50 13.19
C TYR A 137 17.73 8.47 12.77
N PHE A 138 17.06 9.07 13.77
CA PHE A 138 16.14 10.17 13.56
C PHE A 138 16.94 11.43 13.22
N THR A 139 17.11 11.68 11.93
CA THR A 139 17.70 12.93 11.44
C THR A 139 16.66 14.06 11.47
N PRO A 140 17.08 15.34 11.53
CA PRO A 140 16.15 16.45 11.44
C PRO A 140 15.21 16.37 10.22
N TRP A 141 15.73 15.97 9.06
CA TRP A 141 14.94 15.76 7.84
C TRP A 141 13.84 14.73 8.02
N ARG A 142 14.16 13.57 8.62
CA ARG A 142 13.18 12.51 8.86
C ARG A 142 12.09 12.93 9.85
N ILE A 143 12.47 13.67 10.90
CA ILE A 143 11.53 14.21 11.88
C ILE A 143 10.62 15.26 11.20
N THR A 144 11.18 16.19 10.44
CA THR A 144 10.40 17.21 9.72
C THR A 144 9.43 16.57 8.72
N GLY A 145 9.86 15.56 7.98
CA GLY A 145 8.98 14.85 7.05
C GLY A 145 7.83 14.11 7.77
N ALA A 146 8.12 13.48 8.91
CA ALA A 146 7.10 12.88 9.78
C ALA A 146 6.11 13.92 10.34
N LEU A 147 6.58 15.12 10.73
CA LEU A 147 5.71 16.21 11.18
C LEU A 147 4.77 16.68 10.05
N PHE A 148 5.28 16.80 8.82
CA PHE A 148 4.44 17.14 7.66
C PHE A 148 3.38 16.08 7.39
N ALA A 149 3.69 14.79 7.56
CA ALA A 149 2.71 13.70 7.46
C ALA A 149 1.59 13.82 8.52
N VAL A 150 1.95 14.14 9.77
CA VAL A 150 0.95 14.37 10.84
C VAL A 150 0.08 15.59 10.52
N ILE A 151 0.69 16.70 10.13
CA ILE A 151 -0.03 17.93 9.76
C ILE A 151 -0.96 17.68 8.56
N ALA A 152 -0.50 16.94 7.56
CA ALA A 152 -1.31 16.54 6.41
C ALA A 152 -2.57 15.78 6.83
N THR A 153 -2.43 14.82 7.75
CA THR A 153 -3.57 14.05 8.29
C THR A 153 -4.57 14.95 9.02
N ILE A 154 -4.08 15.90 9.82
CA ILE A 154 -4.91 16.89 10.53
C ILE A 154 -5.69 17.75 9.52
N PHE A 155 -5.05 18.22 8.45
CA PHE A 155 -5.66 19.07 7.42
C PHE A 155 -6.73 18.35 6.61
N VAL A 156 -6.49 17.10 6.19
CA VAL A 156 -7.51 16.37 5.40
C VAL A 156 -8.74 16.00 6.24
N VAL A 157 -8.60 15.87 7.56
CA VAL A 157 -9.71 15.57 8.48
C VAL A 157 -10.42 16.83 8.98
N SER A 158 -9.77 18.01 8.94
CA SER A 158 -10.30 19.25 9.53
C SER A 158 -11.66 19.73 9.04
N PRO A 159 -12.06 19.55 7.75
CA PRO A 159 -13.40 19.93 7.32
C PRO A 159 -14.52 19.23 8.10
N GLN A 160 -14.25 18.04 8.62
CA GLN A 160 -15.25 17.15 9.22
C GLN A 160 -15.00 16.88 10.71
N TRP A 161 -14.25 17.74 11.43
CA TRP A 161 -13.98 17.57 12.87
C TRP A 161 -15.22 17.51 13.76
N HIS A 162 -16.34 18.05 13.30
CA HIS A 162 -17.60 18.00 14.03
C HIS A 162 -18.26 16.61 13.95
N SER A 163 -17.87 15.76 13.00
CA SER A 163 -18.45 14.44 12.79
C SER A 163 -17.61 13.35 13.47
N THR A 164 -18.09 12.85 14.61
CA THR A 164 -17.44 11.73 15.32
C THR A 164 -17.28 10.50 14.45
N SER A 165 -18.31 10.14 13.68
CA SER A 165 -18.26 8.98 12.76
C SER A 165 -17.18 9.16 11.69
N PHE A 166 -17.01 10.37 11.14
CA PHE A 166 -15.96 10.63 10.17
C PHE A 166 -14.56 10.48 10.78
N ILE A 167 -14.34 11.03 11.98
CA ILE A 167 -13.07 10.89 12.70
C ILE A 167 -12.76 9.41 12.97
N LEU A 168 -13.75 8.64 13.45
CA LEU A 168 -13.58 7.21 13.70
C LEU A 168 -13.24 6.44 12.43
N LEU A 169 -13.84 6.78 11.29
CA LEU A 169 -13.50 6.18 10.00
C LEU A 169 -12.09 6.56 9.56
N ALA A 170 -11.65 7.81 9.76
CA ALA A 170 -10.31 8.28 9.39
C ALA A 170 -9.18 7.62 10.21
N ILE A 171 -9.48 7.09 11.39
CA ILE A 171 -8.54 6.30 12.19
C ILE A 171 -8.20 4.97 11.50
N LEU A 172 -9.14 4.36 10.77
CA LEU A 172 -8.92 3.07 10.11
C LEU A 172 -7.75 3.09 9.10
N PRO A 173 -7.69 3.98 8.09
CA PRO A 173 -6.56 4.02 7.16
C PRO A 173 -5.27 4.41 7.85
N PHE A 174 -5.33 5.26 8.87
CA PHE A 174 -4.15 5.63 9.66
C PHE A 174 -3.58 4.42 10.40
N LEU A 175 -4.39 3.64 11.12
CA LEU A 175 -3.95 2.41 11.79
C LEU A 175 -3.46 1.37 10.78
N ALA A 176 -4.15 1.21 9.65
CA ALA A 176 -3.73 0.32 8.58
C ALA A 176 -2.35 0.71 8.03
N GLY A 177 -2.08 2.00 7.81
CA GLY A 177 -0.78 2.49 7.37
C GLY A 177 0.32 2.29 8.41
N LEU A 178 0.01 2.47 9.70
CA LEU A 178 0.95 2.19 10.78
C LEU A 178 1.36 0.72 10.80
N LEU A 179 0.42 -0.20 10.61
CA LEU A 179 0.69 -1.63 10.51
C LEU A 179 1.44 -1.98 9.21
N ALA A 180 1.07 -1.36 8.09
CA ALA A 180 1.63 -1.66 6.78
C ALA A 180 3.09 -1.25 6.60
N GLY A 181 3.62 -0.30 7.37
CA GLY A 181 5.02 0.13 7.23
C GLY A 181 6.05 -0.97 7.50
N TRP A 182 5.72 -1.97 8.33
CA TRP A 182 6.57 -3.15 8.54
C TRP A 182 6.42 -4.20 7.42
N GLN A 183 5.30 -4.24 6.70
CA GLN A 183 4.97 -5.30 5.75
C GLN A 183 6.06 -5.56 4.68
N PRO A 184 6.74 -4.55 4.10
CA PRO A 184 7.84 -4.78 3.16
C PRO A 184 8.96 -5.65 3.73
N ALA A 185 9.28 -5.53 5.02
CA ALA A 185 10.29 -6.33 5.70
C ALA A 185 9.90 -7.81 5.78
N GLY A 186 8.66 -8.08 6.19
CA GLY A 186 8.11 -9.44 6.24
C GLY A 186 8.07 -10.07 4.84
N ASN A 187 7.59 -9.33 3.85
CA ASN A 187 7.53 -9.75 2.45
C ASN A 187 8.91 -10.11 1.90
N ALA A 188 9.92 -9.26 2.16
CA ALA A 188 11.29 -9.52 1.73
C ALA A 188 11.83 -10.84 2.32
N LYS A 189 11.56 -11.13 3.60
CA LYS A 189 11.97 -12.40 4.24
C LYS A 189 11.27 -13.62 3.66
N VAL A 190 9.98 -13.53 3.35
CA VAL A 190 9.26 -14.62 2.67
C VAL A 190 9.80 -14.81 1.25
N ALA A 191 10.05 -13.73 0.52
CA ALA A 191 10.61 -13.78 -0.83
C ALA A 191 12.03 -14.38 -0.84
N GLU A 192 12.89 -14.01 0.10
CA GLU A 192 14.23 -14.57 0.30
C GLU A 192 14.16 -16.07 0.63
N ALA A 193 13.25 -16.46 1.54
CA ALA A 193 13.10 -17.85 1.95
C ALA A 193 12.61 -18.77 0.83
N THR A 194 11.68 -18.27 0.00
CA THR A 194 11.04 -19.00 -1.10
C THR A 194 11.76 -18.85 -2.44
N GLY A 195 12.63 -17.86 -2.58
CA GLY A 195 13.29 -17.51 -3.84
C GLY A 195 12.41 -16.72 -4.82
N SER A 196 11.24 -16.22 -4.40
CA SER A 196 10.32 -15.53 -5.31
C SER A 196 9.43 -14.49 -4.63
N MET A 197 9.52 -13.25 -5.11
CA MET A 197 8.62 -12.16 -4.70
C MET A 197 7.17 -12.46 -5.08
N LEU A 198 6.93 -13.10 -6.22
CA LEU A 198 5.57 -13.49 -6.64
C LEU A 198 4.95 -14.48 -5.65
N VAL A 199 5.73 -15.47 -5.18
CA VAL A 199 5.27 -16.44 -4.18
C VAL A 199 4.96 -15.76 -2.84
N SER A 200 5.79 -14.80 -2.42
CA SER A 200 5.52 -14.00 -1.22
C SER A 200 4.25 -13.16 -1.35
N ILE A 201 4.00 -12.53 -2.50
CA ILE A 201 2.76 -11.78 -2.77
C ILE A 201 1.55 -12.72 -2.69
N THR A 202 1.58 -13.88 -3.36
CA THR A 202 0.49 -14.87 -3.26
C THR A 202 0.25 -15.29 -1.82
N TRP A 203 1.32 -15.60 -1.08
CA TRP A 203 1.20 -16.02 0.31
C TRP A 203 0.51 -14.96 1.18
N ASN A 204 0.84 -13.69 0.99
CA ASN A 204 0.14 -12.59 1.67
C ASN A 204 -1.34 -12.54 1.34
N PHE A 205 -1.70 -12.72 0.06
CA PHE A 205 -3.09 -12.77 -0.35
C PHE A 205 -3.83 -13.96 0.28
N ILE A 206 -3.19 -15.12 0.37
CA ILE A 206 -3.76 -16.31 1.02
C ILE A 206 -4.02 -16.03 2.50
N VAL A 207 -3.03 -15.48 3.22
CA VAL A 207 -3.16 -15.18 4.65
C VAL A 207 -4.29 -14.18 4.89
N GLY A 208 -4.33 -13.08 4.13
CA GLY A 208 -5.38 -12.08 4.24
C GLY A 208 -6.76 -12.66 3.94
N PHE A 209 -6.90 -13.40 2.83
CA PHE A 209 -8.13 -14.07 2.44
C PHE A 209 -8.62 -15.05 3.50
N CYS A 210 -7.74 -15.90 4.04
CA CYS A 210 -8.11 -16.89 5.05
C CYS A 210 -8.60 -16.23 6.35
N VAL A 211 -7.91 -15.20 6.85
CA VAL A 211 -8.30 -14.55 8.11
C VAL A 211 -9.60 -13.76 7.95
N LEU A 212 -9.69 -12.92 6.92
CA LEU A 212 -10.91 -12.14 6.65
C LEU A 212 -12.09 -13.05 6.28
N GLY A 213 -11.84 -14.06 5.46
CA GLY A 213 -12.84 -15.05 5.02
C GLY A 213 -13.38 -15.86 6.19
N ALA A 214 -12.53 -16.29 7.12
CA ALA A 214 -12.98 -16.96 8.34
C ALA A 214 -13.85 -16.03 9.20
N ALA A 215 -13.42 -14.77 9.40
CA ALA A 215 -14.20 -13.79 10.14
C ALA A 215 -15.57 -13.52 9.48
N LEU A 216 -15.62 -13.42 8.15
CA LEU A 216 -16.85 -13.22 7.40
C LEU A 216 -17.77 -14.44 7.50
N ALA A 217 -17.23 -15.64 7.32
CA ALA A 217 -17.99 -16.89 7.43
C ALA A 217 -18.63 -17.05 8.82
N ILE A 218 -17.89 -16.73 9.88
CA ILE A 218 -18.42 -16.73 11.25
C ILE A 218 -19.58 -15.71 11.37
N ARG A 219 -19.40 -14.48 10.87
CA ARG A 219 -20.45 -13.44 10.94
C ARG A 219 -21.71 -13.82 10.16
N ILE A 220 -21.56 -14.49 9.01
CA ILE A 220 -22.69 -15.03 8.23
C ILE A 220 -23.38 -16.17 8.99
N ALA A 221 -22.61 -17.11 9.54
CA ALA A 221 -23.15 -18.26 10.27
C ALA A 221 -23.93 -17.85 11.53
N LEU A 222 -23.54 -16.74 12.16
CA LEU A 222 -24.24 -16.13 13.29
C LEU A 222 -25.44 -15.25 12.86
N GLY A 223 -25.70 -15.10 11.56
CA GLY A 223 -26.80 -14.28 11.03
C GLY A 223 -26.57 -12.77 11.14
N HIS A 224 -25.34 -12.31 11.40
CA HIS A 224 -25.02 -10.88 11.51
C HIS A 224 -24.87 -10.17 10.16
N VAL A 225 -24.66 -10.92 9.07
CA VAL A 225 -24.40 -10.37 7.74
C VAL A 225 -25.13 -11.19 6.68
N THR A 226 -25.80 -10.49 5.78
CA THR A 226 -26.34 -11.04 4.53
C THR A 226 -25.67 -10.32 3.36
N ILE A 227 -25.10 -11.07 2.43
CA ILE A 227 -24.33 -10.50 1.30
C ILE A 227 -25.16 -10.58 0.03
N GLN A 228 -25.36 -9.44 -0.63
CA GLN A 228 -25.86 -9.37 -1.98
C GLN A 228 -24.76 -8.85 -2.91
N LEU A 229 -24.32 -9.71 -3.82
CA LEU A 229 -23.25 -9.37 -4.75
C LEU A 229 -23.74 -8.37 -5.82
N PRO A 230 -22.93 -7.36 -6.19
CA PRO A 230 -23.27 -6.44 -7.27
C PRO A 230 -23.12 -7.09 -8.65
N ASP A 231 -24.03 -6.82 -9.58
CA ASP A 231 -23.87 -7.22 -10.99
C ASP A 231 -22.80 -6.39 -11.74
N THR A 232 -22.35 -5.31 -11.10
CA THR A 232 -21.38 -4.36 -11.66
C THR A 232 -19.95 -4.93 -11.64
N TRP A 233 -19.51 -5.45 -12.80
CA TRP A 233 -18.25 -6.19 -12.95
C TRP A 233 -16.98 -5.47 -12.44
N TRP A 234 -16.90 -4.14 -12.57
CA TRP A 234 -15.68 -3.42 -12.22
C TRP A 234 -15.46 -3.35 -10.70
N MET A 235 -16.49 -3.56 -9.89
CA MET A 235 -16.37 -3.60 -8.42
C MET A 235 -15.48 -4.76 -7.95
N TYR A 236 -15.26 -5.77 -8.79
CA TYR A 236 -14.39 -6.92 -8.51
C TYR A 236 -12.92 -6.69 -8.87
N LEU A 237 -12.54 -5.49 -9.33
CA LEU A 237 -11.18 -5.20 -9.79
C LEU A 237 -10.22 -4.78 -8.67
N GLY A 238 -10.66 -4.65 -7.42
CA GLY A 238 -9.81 -4.21 -6.31
C GLY A 238 -8.52 -5.02 -6.18
N GLY A 239 -8.62 -6.35 -6.07
CA GLY A 239 -7.46 -7.25 -6.01
C GLY A 239 -6.56 -7.16 -7.24
N PRO A 240 -7.09 -7.30 -8.46
CA PRO A 240 -6.34 -7.13 -9.70
C PRO A 240 -5.60 -5.78 -9.81
N LEU A 241 -6.22 -4.67 -9.43
CA LEU A 241 -5.60 -3.33 -9.44
C LEU A 241 -4.43 -3.26 -8.46
N GLY A 242 -4.59 -3.81 -7.25
CA GLY A 242 -3.50 -3.88 -6.27
C GLY A 242 -2.32 -4.71 -6.76
N LEU A 243 -2.57 -5.86 -7.37
CA LEU A 243 -1.53 -6.69 -7.98
C LEU A 243 -0.83 -5.99 -9.14
N LEU A 244 -1.57 -5.30 -10.00
CA LEU A 244 -1.02 -4.54 -11.11
C LEU A 244 -0.11 -3.41 -10.59
N SER A 245 -0.54 -2.69 -9.56
CA SER A 245 0.25 -1.65 -8.89
C SER A 245 1.58 -2.22 -8.38
N ILE A 246 1.53 -3.27 -7.56
CA ILE A 246 2.74 -3.91 -6.99
C ILE A 246 3.65 -4.45 -8.10
N GLY A 247 3.07 -5.11 -9.11
CA GLY A 247 3.81 -5.67 -10.24
C GLY A 247 4.55 -4.61 -11.07
N LEU A 248 3.88 -3.50 -11.39
CA LEU A 248 4.50 -2.39 -12.11
C LEU A 248 5.61 -1.74 -11.28
N MET A 249 5.40 -1.51 -9.99
CA MET A 249 6.43 -0.95 -9.10
C MET A 249 7.66 -1.86 -9.05
N ALA A 250 7.47 -3.18 -8.98
CA ALA A 250 8.56 -4.15 -8.97
C ALA A 250 9.36 -4.20 -10.30
N ILE A 251 8.74 -3.82 -11.43
CA ILE A 251 9.43 -3.67 -12.71
C ILE A 251 10.20 -2.35 -12.77
N LEU A 252 9.53 -1.25 -12.40
CA LEU A 252 10.05 0.11 -12.52
C LEU A 252 11.21 0.40 -11.55
N VAL A 253 11.26 -0.29 -10.40
CA VAL A 253 12.35 -0.16 -9.42
C VAL A 253 13.73 -0.42 -10.03
N ARG A 254 13.82 -1.32 -11.03
CA ARG A 254 15.08 -1.67 -11.69
C ARG A 254 15.66 -0.51 -12.49
N GLY A 255 14.82 0.39 -12.97
CA GLY A 255 15.24 1.57 -13.74
C GLY A 255 15.58 2.78 -12.88
N LEU A 256 14.72 3.08 -11.89
CA LEU A 256 14.78 4.30 -11.06
C LEU A 256 15.55 4.13 -9.74
N GLY A 257 15.63 2.91 -9.21
CA GLY A 257 16.02 2.67 -7.82
C GLY A 257 14.90 2.99 -6.82
N LEU A 258 15.05 2.49 -5.60
CA LEU A 258 14.00 2.55 -4.55
C LEU A 258 13.61 3.98 -4.15
N LEU A 259 14.59 4.89 -4.07
CA LEU A 259 14.37 6.26 -3.63
C LEU A 259 13.45 7.04 -4.58
N MET A 260 13.82 7.08 -5.85
CA MET A 260 13.06 7.78 -6.89
C MET A 260 11.71 7.11 -7.16
N LEU A 261 11.68 5.78 -7.11
CA LEU A 261 10.43 5.03 -7.22
C LEU A 261 9.46 5.44 -6.11
N GLY A 262 9.90 5.46 -4.85
CA GLY A 262 9.05 5.78 -3.70
C GLY A 262 8.47 7.20 -3.77
N VAL A 263 9.28 8.20 -4.15
CA VAL A 263 8.81 9.58 -4.32
C VAL A 263 7.80 9.68 -5.48
N ALA A 264 8.14 9.11 -6.65
CA ALA A 264 7.27 9.19 -7.82
C ALA A 264 5.97 8.40 -7.64
N SER A 265 6.00 7.24 -6.97
CA SER A 265 4.80 6.46 -6.69
C SER A 265 3.91 7.18 -5.68
N THR A 266 4.49 7.76 -4.62
CA THR A 266 3.74 8.54 -3.62
C THR A 266 3.08 9.76 -4.26
N ALA A 267 3.79 10.46 -5.16
CA ALA A 267 3.21 11.53 -5.96
C ALA A 267 2.02 11.03 -6.80
N GLY A 268 2.17 9.90 -7.49
CA GLY A 268 1.09 9.28 -8.25
C GLY A 268 -0.13 8.89 -7.40
N GLN A 269 0.09 8.37 -6.20
CA GLN A 269 -0.99 7.99 -5.28
C GLN A 269 -1.78 9.21 -4.79
N LEU A 270 -1.07 10.27 -4.41
CA LEU A 270 -1.66 11.51 -3.89
C LEU A 270 -2.30 12.36 -5.00
N LEU A 271 -1.71 12.40 -6.20
CA LEU A 271 -2.33 13.04 -7.36
C LEU A 271 -3.56 12.27 -7.83
N GLY A 272 -3.44 10.94 -7.94
CA GLY A 272 -4.55 10.08 -8.35
C GLY A 272 -5.73 10.14 -7.39
N SER A 273 -5.48 10.25 -6.08
CA SER A 273 -6.56 10.35 -5.09
C SER A 273 -7.37 11.64 -5.22
N VAL A 274 -6.71 12.79 -5.38
CA VAL A 274 -7.39 14.08 -5.62
C VAL A 274 -8.10 14.09 -6.96
N LEU A 275 -7.47 13.56 -8.02
CA LEU A 275 -8.09 13.50 -9.35
C LEU A 275 -9.33 12.61 -9.36
N ILE A 276 -9.35 11.50 -8.63
CA ILE A 276 -10.53 10.64 -8.53
C ILE A 276 -11.66 11.38 -7.81
N ASP A 277 -11.38 12.02 -6.67
CA ASP A 277 -12.41 12.76 -5.93
C ASP A 277 -12.99 13.93 -6.76
N GLU A 278 -12.16 14.62 -7.54
CA GLU A 278 -12.58 15.77 -8.36
C GLU A 278 -13.29 15.37 -9.66
N LEU A 279 -12.73 14.40 -10.40
CA LEU A 279 -13.19 14.05 -11.75
C LEU A 279 -14.27 12.96 -11.75
N ILE A 280 -14.38 12.19 -10.67
CA ILE A 280 -15.36 11.10 -10.55
C ILE A 280 -16.12 11.24 -9.21
N PRO A 281 -17.02 12.22 -9.07
CA PRO A 281 -17.74 12.46 -7.83
C PRO A 281 -18.54 11.24 -7.33
N SER A 282 -18.94 10.33 -8.23
CA SER A 282 -19.61 9.08 -7.85
C SER A 282 -18.72 8.08 -7.13
N LEU A 283 -17.40 8.24 -7.18
CA LEU A 283 -16.40 7.40 -6.51
C LEU A 283 -15.68 8.14 -5.37
N GLY A 284 -15.98 9.42 -5.15
CA GLY A 284 -15.25 10.30 -4.26
C GLY A 284 -16.13 11.17 -3.38
N ASN A 285 -15.50 12.10 -2.66
CA ASN A 285 -16.19 13.07 -1.80
C ASN A 285 -15.73 14.50 -2.13
N THR A 286 -16.39 15.50 -1.55
CA THR A 286 -16.10 16.92 -1.77
C THR A 286 -14.62 17.23 -1.49
N VAL A 287 -13.92 17.75 -2.49
CA VAL A 287 -12.52 18.18 -2.36
C VAL A 287 -12.48 19.58 -1.77
N TYR A 288 -12.05 19.69 -0.52
CA TYR A 288 -11.80 20.98 0.10
C TYR A 288 -10.41 21.49 -0.26
N LEU A 289 -10.23 22.82 -0.33
CA LEU A 289 -8.90 23.43 -0.53
C LEU A 289 -7.88 22.92 0.51
N VAL A 290 -8.32 22.74 1.77
CA VAL A 290 -7.48 22.20 2.83
C VAL A 290 -7.09 20.73 2.59
N THR A 291 -7.92 19.96 1.88
CA THR A 291 -7.58 18.59 1.47
C THR A 291 -6.44 18.58 0.45
N ILE A 292 -6.45 19.52 -0.51
CA ILE A 292 -5.37 19.70 -1.48
C ILE A 292 -4.07 20.12 -0.75
N ILE A 293 -4.16 21.09 0.16
CA ILE A 293 -3.01 21.53 0.97
C ILE A 293 -2.46 20.37 1.81
N GLY A 294 -3.32 19.59 2.47
CA GLY A 294 -2.92 18.40 3.24
C GLY A 294 -2.22 17.36 2.36
N THR A 295 -2.76 17.08 1.17
CA THR A 295 -2.16 16.17 0.18
C THR A 295 -0.75 16.64 -0.23
N LEU A 296 -0.57 17.96 -0.47
CA LEU A 296 0.74 18.54 -0.77
C LEU A 296 1.70 18.42 0.41
N PHE A 297 1.23 18.62 1.65
CA PHE A 297 2.05 18.41 2.85
C PHE A 297 2.51 16.96 2.98
N ALA A 298 1.65 15.98 2.69
CA ALA A 298 2.05 14.56 2.70
C ALA A 298 3.13 14.27 1.65
N LEU A 299 2.99 14.83 0.44
CA LEU A 299 3.99 14.67 -0.62
C LEU A 299 5.33 15.32 -0.24
N VAL A 300 5.30 16.55 0.26
CA VAL A 300 6.51 17.26 0.73
C VAL A 300 7.13 16.51 1.89
N GLY A 301 6.34 16.00 2.83
CA GLY A 301 6.79 15.14 3.92
C GLY A 301 7.55 13.91 3.42
N ALA A 302 6.96 13.17 2.48
CA ALA A 302 7.59 12.02 1.83
C ALA A 302 8.94 12.40 1.19
N ILE A 303 8.98 13.47 0.39
CA ILE A 303 10.22 13.95 -0.25
C ILE A 303 11.28 14.31 0.79
N VAL A 304 10.89 15.06 1.83
CA VAL A 304 11.82 15.52 2.87
C VAL A 304 12.44 14.34 3.62
N THR A 305 11.69 13.28 3.89
CA THR A 305 12.24 12.08 4.56
C THR A 305 13.35 11.38 3.76
N THR A 306 13.38 11.55 2.43
CA THR A 306 14.35 10.90 1.53
C THR A 306 15.67 11.67 1.33
N ILE A 307 15.75 12.90 1.85
CA ILE A 307 16.94 13.77 1.68
C ILE A 307 18.23 13.14 2.23
N PRO A 308 18.26 12.49 3.40
CA PRO A 308 19.49 11.88 3.92
C PRO A 308 20.05 10.81 2.97
N GLU A 309 19.20 9.90 2.49
CA GLU A 309 19.56 8.86 1.53
C GLU A 309 20.06 9.46 0.21
N TYR A 310 19.36 10.46 -0.31
CA TYR A 310 19.76 11.14 -1.55
C TYR A 310 21.18 11.73 -1.43
N ARG A 311 21.47 12.39 -0.30
CA ARG A 311 22.79 12.97 -0.04
C ARG A 311 23.87 11.89 0.06
N ALA A 312 23.59 10.81 0.79
CA ALA A 312 24.52 9.68 0.92
C ALA A 312 24.85 9.05 -0.44
N SER A 313 23.84 8.76 -1.28
CA SER A 313 24.04 8.22 -2.62
C SER A 313 24.85 9.15 -3.53
N LYS A 314 24.60 10.47 -3.44
CA LYS A 314 25.33 11.47 -4.23
C LYS A 314 26.80 11.61 -3.77
N MET A 315 27.07 11.44 -2.48
CA MET A 315 28.45 11.45 -1.96
C MET A 315 29.22 10.22 -2.42
N ALA A 316 28.62 9.03 -2.34
CA ALA A 316 29.23 7.78 -2.84
C ALA A 316 29.59 7.87 -4.34
N GLN A 317 28.67 8.38 -5.17
CA GLN A 317 28.93 8.58 -6.61
C GLN A 317 30.08 9.55 -6.89
N ARG A 318 30.30 10.55 -6.04
CA ARG A 318 31.42 11.49 -6.22
C ARG A 318 32.76 10.85 -5.89
N MET A 319 32.79 9.95 -4.90
CA MET A 319 34.00 9.22 -4.53
C MET A 319 34.42 8.23 -5.61
N GLU A 320 33.47 7.48 -6.18
CA GLU A 320 33.72 6.54 -7.30
C GLU A 320 34.23 7.22 -8.58
N VAL A 321 33.93 8.50 -8.80
CA VAL A 321 34.40 9.27 -9.98
C VAL A 321 35.76 9.93 -9.73
N SER A 322 36.19 10.03 -8.47
CA SER A 322 37.50 10.57 -8.09
C SER A 322 38.60 9.52 -7.96
N GLU A 323 38.25 8.23 -8.00
CA GLU A 323 39.17 7.09 -8.10
C GLU A 323 39.40 6.68 -9.56
#